data_AF-A0A955HPA7-F1
#
_entry.id   AF-A0A955HPA7-F1
#
_cell.length_a   1.000
_cell.length_b   1.000
_cell.length_c   1.000
_cell.angle_alpha   90.00
_cell.angle_beta   90.00
_cell.angle_gamma   90.00
#
_symmetry.space_group_name_H-M   'P 1'
#
loop_
_entity.id
_entity.type
_entity.pdbx_description
1 polymer ?
#
loop_
_entity_poly.entity_id
_entity_poly.type
_entity_poly.pdbx_seq_one_letter_code
_entity_poly.pdbx_strand_id
1 'polypeptide(L)'
;MKRFPFFVAFALFLTACGPATLSYNITFDTDNAARMTDLSLALRRVTERRLARLEANLTDFDVDHNKETLETSVSIEVDSTKAAAQLNDELLAPFSFEMRYVVDPETEEEGDITVEGLGSFRATGVEGTHIDWVLGEAMEGPLDQGKVIIGFTDEGVSRMQNVLHERDGTTIGLFVRGRLTASLQVDGDSITRTIEIPGLPSAELANIFADDMNVGIHMTLSPAS
;
A
#
# COMPACT_ATOMS: atom_id res chain seq x y z
N MET A 1 0.05 47.90 52.11
CA MET A 1 0.51 46.71 51.35
C MET A 1 -0.61 45.67 51.32
N LYS A 2 -1.37 45.57 50.23
CA LYS A 2 -2.39 44.53 50.04
C LYS A 2 -1.94 43.65 48.88
N ARG A 3 -1.56 42.42 49.19
CA ARG A 3 -1.14 41.40 48.21
C ARG A 3 -2.40 40.80 47.60
N PHE A 4 -2.58 40.96 46.29
CA PHE A 4 -3.59 40.23 45.51
C PHE A 4 -3.04 38.82 45.22
N PRO A 5 -3.78 37.74 45.51
CA PRO A 5 -3.39 36.41 45.07
C PRO A 5 -3.71 36.28 43.58
N PHE A 6 -2.67 35.98 42.81
CA PHE A 6 -2.73 35.64 41.39
C PHE A 6 -3.27 34.20 41.29
N PHE A 7 -4.57 34.04 41.03
CA PHE A 7 -5.12 32.74 40.65
C PHE A 7 -4.74 32.46 39.20
N VAL A 8 -3.66 31.70 39.00
CA VAL A 8 -3.35 31.08 37.70
C VAL A 8 -4.39 29.99 37.48
N ALA A 9 -5.44 30.31 36.71
CA ALA A 9 -6.33 29.32 36.15
C ALA A 9 -5.56 28.54 35.08
N PHE A 10 -4.91 27.45 35.49
CA PHE A 10 -4.38 26.44 34.58
C PHE A 10 -5.59 25.66 34.04
N ALA A 11 -6.21 26.20 32.99
CA ALA A 11 -7.21 25.48 32.22
C ALA A 11 -6.48 24.32 31.53
N LEU A 12 -6.57 23.13 32.15
CA LEU A 12 -6.29 21.87 31.50
C LEU A 12 -7.18 21.82 30.26
N PHE A 13 -6.60 22.05 29.10
CA PHE A 13 -7.20 21.66 27.83
C PHE A 13 -7.36 20.14 27.89
N LEU A 14 -8.56 19.69 28.29
CA LEU A 14 -9.05 18.35 28.03
C LEU A 14 -9.07 18.20 26.52
N THR A 15 -7.94 17.78 25.95
CA THR A 15 -7.90 17.23 24.59
C THR A 15 -8.93 16.12 24.58
N ALA A 16 -9.94 16.25 23.73
CA ALA A 16 -11.00 15.27 23.59
C ALA A 16 -10.38 13.92 23.18
N CYS A 17 -10.04 13.08 24.15
CA CYS A 17 -9.71 11.66 23.98
C CYS A 17 -11.02 10.86 23.85
N GLY A 18 -11.88 11.30 22.93
CA GLY A 18 -13.12 10.60 22.60
C GLY A 18 -12.93 9.70 21.39
N PRO A 19 -13.83 8.72 21.21
CA PRO A 19 -13.91 7.98 19.97
C PRO A 19 -14.28 8.91 18.81
N ALA A 20 -13.91 8.50 17.59
CA ALA A 20 -14.26 9.19 16.36
C ALA A 20 -14.66 8.20 15.28
N THR A 21 -15.60 8.60 14.43
CA THR A 21 -16.06 7.82 13.28
C THR A 21 -15.55 8.50 12.00
N LEU A 22 -14.92 7.72 11.13
CA LEU A 22 -14.51 8.13 9.79
C LEU A 22 -15.44 7.45 8.78
N SER A 23 -15.89 8.19 7.78
CA SER A 23 -16.80 7.67 6.75
C SER A 23 -16.27 7.99 5.36
N TYR A 24 -16.26 6.98 4.49
CA TYR A 24 -15.72 7.10 3.13
C TYR A 24 -16.64 6.44 2.11
N ASN A 25 -16.69 7.00 0.91
CA ASN A 25 -17.14 6.29 -0.29
C ASN A 25 -15.97 5.50 -0.87
N ILE A 26 -16.23 4.26 -1.29
CA ILE A 26 -15.26 3.36 -1.90
C ILE A 26 -15.55 3.22 -3.39
N THR A 27 -14.50 3.40 -4.20
CA THR A 27 -14.48 2.98 -5.60
C THR A 27 -13.54 1.80 -5.75
N PHE A 28 -14.03 0.70 -6.33
CA PHE A 28 -13.21 -0.47 -6.66
C PHE A 28 -12.80 -0.43 -8.13
N ASP A 29 -11.54 -0.73 -8.42
CA ASP A 29 -11.04 -0.91 -9.79
C ASP A 29 -11.16 -2.39 -10.22
N THR A 30 -12.34 -2.97 -9.98
CA THR A 30 -12.69 -4.34 -10.39
C THR A 30 -14.19 -4.54 -10.31
N ASP A 31 -14.77 -5.27 -11.25
CA ASP A 31 -16.18 -5.69 -11.22
C ASP A 31 -16.40 -7.06 -10.55
N ASN A 32 -15.31 -7.73 -10.13
CA ASN A 32 -15.38 -9.04 -9.52
C ASN A 32 -15.79 -8.96 -8.04
N ALA A 33 -17.00 -9.41 -7.71
CA ALA A 33 -17.55 -9.37 -6.35
C ALA A 33 -16.70 -10.09 -5.29
N ALA A 34 -16.00 -11.17 -5.67
CA ALA A 34 -15.07 -11.84 -4.75
C ALA A 34 -13.87 -10.94 -4.44
N ARG A 35 -13.30 -10.28 -5.46
CA ARG A 35 -12.20 -9.31 -5.27
C ARG A 35 -12.64 -8.09 -4.46
N MET A 36 -13.86 -7.57 -4.68
CA MET A 36 -14.41 -6.48 -3.85
C MET A 36 -14.51 -6.88 -2.37
N THR A 37 -14.91 -8.13 -2.11
CA THR A 37 -14.96 -8.69 -0.74
C THR A 37 -13.56 -8.81 -0.14
N ASP A 38 -12.61 -9.36 -0.90
CA ASP A 38 -11.22 -9.50 -0.47
C ASP A 38 -10.58 -8.13 -0.19
N LEU A 39 -10.83 -7.13 -1.04
CA LEU A 39 -10.37 -5.75 -0.85
C LEU A 39 -10.97 -5.12 0.39
N SER A 40 -12.26 -5.34 0.68
CA SER A 40 -12.92 -4.82 1.89
C SER A 40 -12.31 -5.43 3.17
N LEU A 41 -12.03 -6.74 3.15
CA LEU A 41 -11.33 -7.42 4.24
C LEU A 41 -9.87 -6.97 4.37
N ALA A 42 -9.18 -6.75 3.25
CA ALA A 42 -7.83 -6.21 3.24
C ALA A 42 -7.81 -4.78 3.81
N LEU A 43 -8.75 -3.91 3.44
CA LEU A 43 -8.89 -2.56 3.98
C LEU A 43 -9.03 -2.58 5.50
N ARG A 44 -9.84 -3.50 6.04
CA ARG A 44 -9.96 -3.69 7.50
C ARG A 44 -8.60 -4.02 8.12
N ARG A 45 -7.89 -5.02 7.59
CA ARG A 45 -6.56 -5.42 8.11
C ARG A 45 -5.53 -4.29 8.01
N VAL A 46 -5.52 -3.54 6.89
CA VAL A 46 -4.68 -2.35 6.70
C VAL A 46 -5.00 -1.30 7.77
N THR A 47 -6.28 -1.06 8.04
CA THR A 47 -6.77 -0.11 9.04
C THR A 47 -6.32 -0.53 10.45
N GLU A 48 -6.54 -1.78 10.83
CA GLU A 48 -6.13 -2.34 12.13
C GLU A 48 -4.61 -2.20 12.34
N ARG A 49 -3.80 -2.54 11.34
CA ARG A 49 -2.32 -2.41 11.43
C ARG A 49 -1.87 -0.96 11.58
N ARG A 50 -2.48 -0.03 10.86
CA ARG A 50 -2.16 1.41 10.97
C ARG A 50 -2.55 1.94 12.34
N LEU A 51 -3.74 1.61 12.84
CA LEU A 51 -4.18 2.01 14.18
C LEU A 51 -3.28 1.43 15.27
N ALA A 52 -2.85 0.18 15.16
CA ALA A 52 -1.91 -0.43 16.10
C ALA A 52 -0.57 0.35 16.14
N ARG A 53 -0.05 0.80 14.99
CA ARG A 53 1.14 1.68 14.93
C ARG A 53 0.89 3.06 15.57
N LEU A 54 -0.35 3.54 15.52
CA LEU A 54 -0.78 4.80 16.14
C LEU A 54 -1.20 4.64 17.61
N GLU A 55 -0.98 3.46 18.21
CA GLU A 55 -1.34 3.13 19.59
C GLU A 55 -2.85 3.31 19.87
N ALA A 56 -3.69 2.99 18.89
CA ALA A 56 -5.15 3.08 18.94
C ALA A 56 -5.81 1.78 18.47
N ASN A 57 -7.11 1.64 18.74
CA ASN A 57 -7.88 0.45 18.37
C ASN A 57 -9.04 0.78 17.45
N LEU A 58 -9.31 -0.15 16.53
CA LEU A 58 -10.54 -0.21 15.77
C LEU A 58 -11.66 -0.72 16.68
N THR A 59 -12.71 0.10 16.88
CA THR A 59 -13.86 -0.29 17.71
C THR A 59 -14.99 -0.88 16.87
N ASP A 60 -15.18 -0.37 15.66
CA ASP A 60 -16.13 -0.89 14.69
C ASP A 60 -15.65 -0.65 13.26
N PHE A 61 -16.06 -1.52 12.34
CA PHE A 61 -15.75 -1.44 10.92
C PHE A 61 -16.90 -2.07 10.12
N ASP A 62 -17.63 -1.21 9.42
CA ASP A 62 -18.80 -1.60 8.66
C ASP A 62 -18.66 -1.15 7.21
N VAL A 63 -18.96 -2.05 6.28
CA VAL A 63 -18.96 -1.78 4.85
C VAL A 63 -20.39 -1.95 4.36
N ASP A 64 -21.00 -0.85 3.95
CA ASP A 64 -22.35 -0.85 3.40
C ASP A 64 -22.28 -0.83 1.87
N HIS A 65 -23.07 -1.70 1.25
CA HIS A 65 -23.23 -1.73 -0.20
C HIS A 65 -24.69 -1.42 -0.53
N ASN A 66 -24.92 -0.19 -0.98
CA ASN A 66 -26.25 0.26 -1.34
C ASN A 66 -26.67 -0.37 -2.67
N LYS A 67 -27.60 -1.33 -2.61
CA LYS A 67 -28.08 -2.05 -3.80
C LYS A 67 -28.87 -1.17 -4.78
N GLU A 68 -29.39 -0.03 -4.34
CA GLU A 68 -30.17 0.90 -5.18
C GLU A 68 -29.26 1.88 -5.92
N THR A 69 -28.26 2.45 -5.24
CA THR A 69 -27.31 3.40 -5.84
C THR A 69 -26.06 2.73 -6.41
N LEU A 70 -25.82 1.46 -6.08
CA LEU A 70 -24.59 0.69 -6.34
C LEU A 70 -23.34 1.30 -5.70
N GLU A 71 -23.51 2.24 -4.77
CA GLU A 71 -22.41 2.86 -4.04
C GLU A 71 -22.00 1.96 -2.87
N THR A 72 -20.69 1.90 -2.63
CA THR A 72 -20.14 1.24 -1.45
C THR A 72 -19.55 2.28 -0.53
N SER A 73 -19.87 2.22 0.75
CA SER A 73 -19.31 3.08 1.77
C SER A 73 -18.70 2.25 2.90
N VAL A 74 -17.80 2.86 3.65
CA VAL A 74 -17.21 2.27 4.85
C VAL A 74 -17.27 3.26 6.00
N SER A 75 -17.69 2.77 7.16
CA SER A 75 -17.64 3.45 8.45
C SER A 75 -16.58 2.79 9.33
N ILE A 76 -15.67 3.60 9.87
CA ILE A 76 -14.55 3.15 10.71
C ILE A 76 -14.62 3.90 12.03
N GLU A 77 -14.91 3.19 13.12
CA GLU A 77 -14.90 3.75 14.46
C GLU A 77 -13.57 3.47 15.15
N VAL A 78 -12.98 4.53 15.73
CA VAL A 78 -11.67 4.51 16.37
C VAL A 78 -11.80 5.06 17.78
N ASP A 79 -11.12 4.44 18.75
CA ASP A 79 -11.15 4.84 20.17
C ASP A 79 -10.43 6.18 20.49
N SER A 80 -9.78 6.78 19.50
CA SER A 80 -8.95 7.97 19.67
C SER A 80 -9.12 8.93 18.49
N THR A 81 -9.66 10.13 18.77
CA THR A 81 -9.82 11.21 17.78
C THR A 81 -8.50 11.60 17.11
N LYS A 82 -7.39 11.62 17.86
CA LYS A 82 -6.06 11.94 17.31
C LYS A 82 -5.60 10.88 16.32
N ALA A 83 -5.74 9.61 16.68
CA ALA A 83 -5.37 8.50 15.79
C ALA A 83 -6.31 8.45 14.58
N ALA A 84 -7.60 8.75 14.74
CA ALA A 84 -8.55 8.84 13.64
C ALA A 84 -8.16 9.90 12.61
N ALA A 85 -7.73 11.10 13.06
CA ALA A 85 -7.24 12.14 12.15
C ALA A 85 -5.99 11.70 11.37
N GLN A 86 -5.04 11.06 12.05
CA GLN A 86 -3.83 10.54 11.39
C GLN A 86 -4.15 9.38 10.43
N LEU A 87 -5.04 8.48 10.82
CA LEU A 87 -5.52 7.40 9.96
C LEU A 87 -6.21 7.95 8.72
N ASN A 88 -7.05 8.98 8.85
CA ASN A 88 -7.69 9.65 7.73
C ASN A 88 -6.67 10.17 6.72
N ASP A 89 -5.64 10.87 7.19
CA ASP A 89 -4.59 11.39 6.32
C ASP A 89 -3.83 10.24 5.61
N GLU A 90 -3.56 9.14 6.32
CA GLU A 90 -2.87 7.99 5.73
C GLU A 90 -3.72 7.21 4.72
N LEU A 91 -5.04 7.09 4.94
CA LEU A 91 -5.97 6.38 4.06
C LEU A 91 -6.26 7.16 2.77
N LEU A 92 -6.31 8.50 2.86
CA LEU A 92 -6.51 9.38 1.71
C LEU A 92 -5.20 9.73 0.97
N ALA A 93 -4.04 9.42 1.56
CA ALA A 93 -2.76 9.66 0.91
C ALA A 93 -2.64 8.85 -0.39
N PRO A 94 -2.30 9.49 -1.53
CA PRO A 94 -2.13 8.80 -2.80
C PRO A 94 -1.19 7.60 -2.69
N PHE A 95 -1.59 6.52 -3.34
CA PHE A 95 -0.75 5.35 -3.51
C PHE A 95 -0.06 5.42 -4.87
N SER A 96 1.24 5.08 -4.90
CA SER A 96 1.96 4.90 -6.15
C SER A 96 2.79 3.63 -6.08
N PHE A 97 2.76 2.88 -7.17
CA PHE A 97 3.60 1.73 -7.40
C PHE A 97 4.24 1.88 -8.78
N GLU A 98 5.54 1.68 -8.86
CA GLU A 98 6.31 1.75 -10.09
C GLU A 98 7.41 0.69 -10.09
N MET A 99 7.71 0.16 -11.26
CA MET A 99 8.89 -0.66 -11.48
C MET A 99 9.95 0.19 -12.21
N ARG A 100 11.19 0.08 -11.76
CA ARG A 100 12.32 0.84 -12.29
C ARG A 100 13.51 -0.07 -12.50
N TYR A 101 14.26 0.09 -13.57
CA TYR A 101 15.51 -0.66 -13.77
C TYR A 101 16.71 0.12 -13.25
N VAL A 102 17.73 -0.58 -12.76
CA VAL A 102 19.01 0.03 -12.43
C VAL A 102 19.69 0.45 -13.72
N VAL A 103 20.08 1.71 -13.80
CA VAL A 103 20.85 2.25 -14.92
C VAL A 103 22.27 1.72 -14.86
N ASP A 104 22.72 1.16 -15.98
CA ASP A 104 24.10 0.72 -16.13
C ASP A 104 25.02 1.95 -16.18
N PRO A 105 25.99 2.09 -15.26
CA PRO A 105 26.90 3.23 -15.25
C PRO A 105 27.80 3.34 -16.49
N GLU A 106 27.91 2.27 -17.29
CA GLU A 106 28.63 2.28 -18.57
C GLU A 106 27.77 2.85 -19.71
N THR A 107 26.45 2.97 -19.51
CA THR A 107 25.55 3.60 -20.47
C THR A 107 25.44 5.10 -20.21
N GLU A 108 25.34 5.92 -21.26
CA GLU A 108 25.06 7.38 -21.13
C GLU A 108 23.59 7.67 -20.71
N GLU A 109 22.86 6.67 -20.22
CA GLU A 109 21.51 6.87 -19.72
C GLU A 109 21.53 7.56 -18.35
N GLU A 110 20.67 8.56 -18.16
CA GLU A 110 20.44 9.18 -16.85
C GLU A 110 19.27 8.48 -16.14
N GLY A 111 19.42 8.18 -14.86
CA GLY A 111 18.31 7.71 -14.03
C GLY A 111 17.50 8.86 -13.44
N ASP A 112 16.26 8.56 -13.04
CA ASP A 112 15.30 9.51 -12.50
C ASP A 112 15.30 9.54 -10.95
N ILE A 113 15.89 8.53 -10.30
CA ILE A 113 16.08 8.47 -8.85
C ILE A 113 17.40 7.80 -8.50
N THR A 114 18.03 8.24 -7.41
CA THR A 114 19.24 7.61 -6.88
C THR A 114 18.95 7.02 -5.52
N VAL A 115 19.27 5.74 -5.36
CA VAL A 115 19.17 5.02 -4.09
C VAL A 115 20.58 4.78 -3.56
N GLU A 116 20.84 5.26 -2.35
CA GLU A 116 22.15 5.13 -1.71
C GLU A 116 22.57 3.66 -1.63
N GLY A 117 23.79 3.38 -2.08
CA GLY A 117 24.37 2.03 -2.09
C GLY A 117 23.85 1.08 -3.18
N LEU A 118 22.82 1.46 -3.95
CA LEU A 118 22.20 0.60 -4.97
C LEU A 118 22.23 1.20 -6.39
N GLY A 119 22.52 2.49 -6.52
CA GLY A 119 22.74 3.15 -7.81
C GLY A 119 21.57 4.02 -8.26
N SER A 120 21.57 4.37 -9.54
CA SER A 120 20.52 5.17 -10.15
C SER A 120 19.50 4.25 -10.84
N PHE A 121 18.23 4.56 -10.70
CA PHE A 121 17.13 3.80 -11.30
C PHE A 121 16.41 4.67 -12.32
N ARG A 122 15.73 4.03 -13.26
CA ARG A 122 14.90 4.67 -14.28
C ARG A 122 13.57 3.94 -14.45
N ALA A 123 12.48 4.70 -14.56
CA ALA A 123 11.15 4.16 -14.75
C ALA A 123 11.06 3.25 -15.99
N THR A 124 10.42 2.09 -15.81
CA THR A 124 10.10 1.17 -16.91
C THR A 124 8.79 1.54 -17.61
N GLY A 125 7.99 2.42 -17.01
CA GLY A 125 6.61 2.69 -17.44
C GLY A 125 5.61 1.61 -17.02
N VAL A 126 6.03 0.65 -16.18
CA VAL A 126 5.13 -0.28 -15.49
C VAL A 126 4.80 0.32 -14.12
N GLU A 127 3.52 0.54 -13.90
CA GLU A 127 2.93 1.22 -12.73
C GLU A 127 1.72 0.45 -12.20
N GLY A 128 1.10 0.93 -11.11
CA GLY A 128 0.00 0.22 -10.42
C GLY A 128 -1.14 -0.25 -11.33
N THR A 129 -1.53 0.54 -12.33
CA THR A 129 -2.58 0.21 -13.32
C THR A 129 -2.27 -1.02 -14.18
N HIS A 130 -1.02 -1.48 -14.18
CA HIS A 130 -0.56 -2.66 -14.92
C HIS A 130 -0.55 -3.93 -14.07
N ILE A 131 -0.86 -3.82 -12.78
CA ILE A 131 -0.95 -4.94 -11.84
C ILE A 131 -2.39 -5.43 -11.82
N ASP A 132 -2.60 -6.73 -11.98
CA ASP A 132 -3.92 -7.35 -11.86
C ASP A 132 -4.23 -7.72 -10.40
N TRP A 133 -3.26 -8.32 -9.71
CA TRP A 133 -3.41 -8.74 -8.33
C TRP A 133 -2.06 -9.09 -7.68
N VAL A 134 -1.95 -8.90 -6.37
CA VAL A 134 -0.78 -9.29 -5.58
C VAL A 134 -1.15 -10.38 -4.58
N LEU A 135 -0.36 -11.44 -4.50
CA LEU A 135 -0.53 -12.55 -3.54
C LEU A 135 0.68 -12.64 -2.62
N GLY A 136 0.41 -12.83 -1.33
CA GLY A 136 1.42 -13.23 -0.34
C GLY A 136 1.33 -14.73 -0.11
N GLU A 137 2.45 -15.44 -0.16
CA GLU A 137 2.50 -16.88 0.07
C GLU A 137 3.66 -17.25 1.01
N ALA A 138 3.54 -18.41 1.65
CA ALA A 138 4.69 -19.04 2.27
C ALA A 138 5.56 -19.67 1.18
N MET A 139 6.88 -19.58 1.33
CA MET A 139 7.80 -20.36 0.51
C MET A 139 7.80 -21.82 0.97
N GLU A 140 7.87 -22.74 0.01
CA GLU A 140 8.13 -24.14 0.33
C GLU A 140 9.57 -24.30 0.84
N GLY A 141 9.74 -24.73 2.09
CA GLY A 141 11.06 -24.95 2.66
C GLY A 141 11.07 -25.07 4.17
N PRO A 142 12.26 -25.33 4.77
CA PRO A 142 12.42 -25.44 6.22
C PRO A 142 12.43 -24.09 6.93
N LEU A 143 12.58 -22.99 6.18
CA LEU A 143 12.54 -21.63 6.69
C LEU A 143 11.14 -21.08 6.45
N ASP A 144 10.54 -20.47 7.48
CA ASP A 144 9.22 -19.83 7.43
C ASP A 144 9.30 -18.48 6.67
N GLN A 145 9.85 -18.49 5.46
CA GLN A 145 10.00 -17.32 4.61
C GLN A 145 8.75 -17.10 3.78
N GLY A 146 8.44 -15.83 3.50
CA GLY A 146 7.37 -15.43 2.60
C GLY A 146 7.89 -15.16 1.20
N LYS A 147 6.97 -15.22 0.23
CA LYS A 147 7.16 -14.67 -1.12
C LYS A 147 5.94 -13.86 -1.53
N VAL A 148 6.16 -12.87 -2.39
CA VAL A 148 5.09 -12.11 -3.03
C VAL A 148 5.03 -12.46 -4.50
N ILE A 149 3.84 -12.76 -5.01
CA ILE A 149 3.58 -12.96 -6.43
C ILE A 149 2.79 -11.75 -6.93
N ILE A 150 3.35 -11.03 -7.89
CA ILE A 150 2.69 -9.90 -8.55
C ILE A 150 2.19 -10.38 -9.90
N GLY A 151 0.87 -10.47 -10.08
CA GLY A 151 0.23 -10.74 -11.35
C GLY A 151 0.00 -9.46 -12.14
N PHE A 152 0.22 -9.52 -13.45
CA PHE A 152 0.04 -8.39 -14.36
C PHE A 152 -1.26 -8.51 -15.16
N THR A 153 -1.83 -7.36 -15.51
CA THR A 153 -2.88 -7.27 -16.55
C THR A 153 -2.30 -7.65 -17.92
N ASP A 154 -3.14 -7.90 -18.93
CA ASP A 154 -2.62 -8.21 -20.27
C ASP A 154 -1.75 -7.07 -20.85
N GLU A 155 -2.10 -5.81 -20.56
CA GLU A 155 -1.24 -4.65 -20.88
C GLU A 155 0.06 -4.68 -20.06
N GLY A 156 -0.03 -4.96 -18.76
CA GLY A 156 1.15 -5.08 -17.89
C GLY A 156 2.11 -6.18 -18.34
N VAL A 157 1.60 -7.33 -18.77
CA VAL A 157 2.39 -8.42 -19.35
C VAL A 157 3.12 -7.92 -20.60
N SER A 158 2.42 -7.24 -21.51
CA SER A 158 3.01 -6.73 -22.75
C SER A 158 4.13 -5.73 -22.47
N ARG A 159 3.94 -4.83 -21.50
CA ARG A 159 4.98 -3.86 -21.09
C ARG A 159 6.14 -4.55 -20.40
N MET A 160 5.87 -5.47 -19.48
CA MET A 160 6.92 -6.20 -18.77
C MET A 160 7.76 -7.01 -19.75
N GLN A 161 7.16 -7.68 -20.73
CA GLN A 161 7.89 -8.40 -21.77
C GLN A 161 8.88 -7.50 -22.52
N ASN A 162 8.48 -6.28 -22.87
CA ASN A 162 9.39 -5.32 -23.50
C ASN A 162 10.55 -4.96 -22.56
N VAL A 163 10.26 -4.73 -21.28
CA VAL A 163 11.29 -4.44 -20.27
C VAL A 163 12.27 -5.60 -20.12
N LEU A 164 11.78 -6.84 -19.98
CA LEU A 164 12.63 -8.01 -19.81
C LEU A 164 13.48 -8.28 -21.06
N HIS A 165 12.95 -8.02 -22.26
CA HIS A 165 13.67 -8.19 -23.51
C HIS A 165 14.76 -7.13 -23.73
N GLU A 166 14.46 -5.87 -23.43
CA GLU A 166 15.40 -4.76 -23.63
C GLU A 166 16.46 -4.67 -22.52
N ARG A 167 16.16 -5.17 -21.32
CA ARG A 167 16.97 -5.00 -20.11
C ARG A 167 17.33 -6.33 -19.45
N ASP A 168 17.53 -7.37 -20.26
CA ASP A 168 17.95 -8.67 -19.77
C ASP A 168 19.20 -8.58 -18.86
N GLY A 169 19.24 -9.39 -17.80
CA GLY A 169 20.28 -9.39 -16.78
C GLY A 169 20.32 -8.17 -15.85
N THR A 170 19.49 -7.15 -16.08
CA THR A 170 19.44 -5.93 -15.26
C THR A 170 18.60 -6.15 -14.00
N THR A 171 18.92 -5.40 -12.94
CA THR A 171 18.11 -5.37 -11.71
C THR A 171 16.89 -4.47 -11.89
N ILE A 172 15.70 -4.99 -11.58
CA ILE A 172 14.46 -4.22 -11.46
C ILE A 172 14.17 -3.98 -9.99
N GLY A 173 14.03 -2.71 -9.62
CA GLY A 173 13.51 -2.25 -8.35
C GLY A 173 12.00 -2.02 -8.38
N LEU A 174 11.34 -2.37 -7.29
CA LEU A 174 9.94 -2.08 -7.03
C LEU A 174 9.85 -0.90 -6.09
N PHE A 175 9.20 0.16 -6.53
CA PHE A 175 9.04 1.40 -5.80
C PHE A 175 7.60 1.55 -5.35
N VAL A 176 7.39 1.64 -4.04
CA VAL A 176 6.09 1.95 -3.44
C VAL A 176 6.22 3.33 -2.80
N ARG A 177 5.34 4.27 -3.18
CA ARG A 177 5.37 5.66 -2.72
C ARG A 177 6.76 6.30 -2.86
N GLY A 178 7.42 6.02 -4.00
CA GLY A 178 8.75 6.54 -4.34
C GLY A 178 9.92 5.93 -3.57
N ARG A 179 9.71 4.87 -2.79
CA ARG A 179 10.77 4.17 -2.03
C ARG A 179 10.99 2.77 -2.58
N LEU A 180 12.26 2.43 -2.82
CA LEU A 180 12.65 1.07 -3.18
C LEU A 180 12.27 0.12 -2.04
N THR A 181 11.38 -0.82 -2.34
CA THR A 181 10.84 -1.78 -1.36
C THR A 181 11.39 -3.19 -1.58
N ALA A 182 11.62 -3.55 -2.85
CA ALA A 182 12.25 -4.81 -3.22
C ALA A 182 13.01 -4.62 -4.54
N SER A 183 13.90 -5.55 -4.85
CA SER A 183 14.58 -5.61 -6.13
C SER A 183 14.82 -7.05 -6.54
N LEU A 184 14.73 -7.34 -7.83
CA LEU A 184 15.03 -8.64 -8.42
C LEU A 184 15.94 -8.47 -9.63
N GLN A 185 16.76 -9.47 -9.90
CA GLN A 185 17.46 -9.56 -11.18
C GLN A 185 16.53 -10.20 -12.21
N VAL A 186 16.46 -9.60 -13.39
CA VAL A 186 15.69 -10.13 -14.51
C VAL A 186 16.47 -11.26 -15.18
N ASP A 187 15.77 -12.35 -15.48
CA ASP A 187 16.22 -13.42 -16.35
C ASP A 187 15.30 -13.48 -17.57
N GLY A 188 15.83 -13.11 -18.74
CA GLY A 188 15.10 -12.93 -20.00
C GLY A 188 14.43 -14.17 -20.57
N ASP A 189 14.69 -15.35 -20.00
CA ASP A 189 14.15 -16.63 -20.49
C ASP A 189 12.74 -16.97 -19.95
N SER A 190 12.14 -16.12 -19.12
CA SER A 190 10.82 -16.39 -18.52
C SER A 190 9.75 -15.38 -18.94
N ILE A 191 8.96 -15.74 -19.95
CA ILE A 191 7.69 -15.05 -20.24
C ILE A 191 6.70 -15.44 -19.15
N THR A 192 6.55 -14.62 -18.11
CA THR A 192 5.59 -14.88 -17.04
C THR A 192 4.53 -13.80 -16.94
N ARG A 193 3.28 -14.24 -16.69
CA ARG A 193 2.17 -13.35 -16.28
C ARG A 193 2.36 -12.80 -14.86
N THR A 194 3.40 -13.25 -14.17
CA THR A 194 3.65 -13.01 -12.76
C THR A 194 5.14 -12.82 -12.51
N ILE A 195 5.50 -11.96 -11.56
CA ILE A 195 6.85 -11.92 -11.00
C ILE A 195 6.80 -12.38 -9.55
N GLU A 196 7.76 -13.20 -9.16
CA GLU A 196 7.93 -13.64 -7.77
C GLU A 196 9.04 -12.84 -7.08
N ILE A 197 8.76 -12.40 -5.86
CA ILE A 197 9.70 -11.73 -4.97
C ILE A 197 9.90 -12.63 -3.76
N PRO A 198 10.92 -13.49 -3.77
CA PRO A 198 11.19 -14.41 -2.66
C PRO A 198 11.91 -13.70 -1.51
N GLY A 199 12.00 -14.41 -0.38
CA GLY A 199 12.90 -14.04 0.72
C GLY A 199 12.35 -12.99 1.68
N LEU A 200 11.03 -12.80 1.73
CA LEU A 200 10.42 -12.01 2.80
C LEU A 200 10.59 -12.77 4.14
N PRO A 201 10.74 -12.06 5.28
CA PRO A 201 11.05 -12.72 6.54
C PRO A 201 9.96 -13.67 7.05
N SER A 202 8.71 -13.50 6.61
CA SER A 202 7.61 -14.42 6.91
C SER A 202 6.49 -14.35 5.87
N ALA A 203 5.68 -15.40 5.80
CA ALA A 203 4.46 -15.42 5.00
C ALA A 203 3.45 -14.35 5.47
N GLU A 204 3.44 -14.04 6.76
CA GLU A 204 2.62 -12.94 7.31
C GLU A 204 3.03 -11.59 6.71
N LEU A 205 4.32 -11.28 6.66
CA LEU A 205 4.80 -10.04 6.04
C LEU A 205 4.50 -9.98 4.53
N ALA A 206 4.55 -11.12 3.84
CA ALA A 206 4.13 -11.20 2.44
C ALA A 206 2.64 -10.88 2.25
N ASN A 207 1.79 -11.42 3.13
CA ASN A 207 0.35 -11.11 3.12
C ASN A 207 0.07 -9.64 3.47
N ILE A 208 0.79 -9.06 4.44
CA ILE A 208 0.69 -7.63 4.77
C ILE A 208 1.05 -6.77 3.56
N PHE A 209 2.14 -7.10 2.87
CA PHE A 209 2.54 -6.40 1.66
C PHE A 209 1.49 -6.53 0.55
N ALA A 210 0.94 -7.73 0.33
CA ALA A 210 -0.10 -7.96 -0.66
C ALA A 210 -1.39 -7.19 -0.36
N ASP A 211 -1.84 -7.15 0.91
CA ASP A 211 -2.97 -6.34 1.35
C ASP A 211 -2.75 -4.85 1.04
N ASP A 212 -1.60 -4.31 1.45
CA ASP A 212 -1.28 -2.90 1.29
C ASP A 212 -1.22 -2.50 -0.19
N MET A 213 -0.64 -3.37 -1.04
CA MET A 213 -0.59 -3.20 -2.49
C MET A 213 -1.97 -3.27 -3.13
N ASN A 214 -2.76 -4.32 -2.84
CA ASN A 214 -4.05 -4.51 -3.47
C ASN A 214 -5.03 -3.40 -3.10
N VAL A 215 -5.07 -2.99 -1.82
CA VAL A 215 -5.87 -1.83 -1.39
C VAL A 215 -5.36 -0.55 -2.06
N GLY A 216 -4.04 -0.34 -2.10
CA GLY A 216 -3.46 0.85 -2.70
C GLY A 216 -3.68 0.98 -4.21
N ILE A 217 -3.73 -0.14 -4.94
CA ILE A 217 -3.88 -0.16 -6.40
C ILE A 217 -5.36 -0.20 -6.81
N HIS A 218 -6.15 -1.07 -6.18
CA HIS A 218 -7.49 -1.42 -6.67
C HIS A 218 -8.64 -0.79 -5.88
N MET A 219 -8.34 0.06 -4.90
CA MET A 219 -9.34 0.73 -4.08
C MET A 219 -9.01 2.22 -3.92
N THR A 220 -9.99 3.07 -4.20
CA THR A 220 -9.91 4.50 -3.90
C THR A 220 -10.94 4.85 -2.82
N LEU A 221 -10.45 5.48 -1.74
CA LEU A 221 -11.31 6.07 -0.71
C LEU A 221 -11.49 7.56 -0.98
N SER A 222 -12.71 8.05 -0.81
CA SER A 222 -13.03 9.47 -0.84
C SER A 222 -13.89 9.82 0.36
N PRO A 223 -13.76 11.03 0.95
CA PRO A 223 -14.62 11.43 2.07
C PRO A 223 -16.10 11.27 1.72
N ALA A 224 -16.87 10.66 2.62
CA ALA A 224 -18.31 10.63 2.48
C ALA A 224 -18.86 12.07 2.52
N SER A 225 -19.73 12.39 1.58
CA SER A 225 -20.40 13.69 1.44
C SER A 225 -21.56 13.88 2.41
#